data_AF-A0A428Q6C8-F1
#
_entry.id   AF-A0A428Q6C8-F1
#
_cell.length_a   1.000
_cell.length_b   1.000
_cell.length_c   1.000
_cell.angle_alpha   90.00
_cell.angle_beta   90.00
_cell.angle_gamma   90.00
#
_symmetry.space_group_name_H-M   'P 1'
#
loop_
_entity.id
_entity.type
_entity.pdbx_description
1 polymer ?
#
loop_
_entity_poly.entity_id
_entity_poly.type
_entity_poly.pdbx_seq_one_letter_code
_entity_poly.pdbx_strand_id
1 'polypeptide(L)'
;MLPMPASENAFISEIIPAASTDDLLMHSILAVSGAHLNFDDDSDGAAQKATLCHYSSLIRLLRAEFIELKDPDVRKLVRLLMILVILCHFEAISGINGEALFRHLRASREIILKILKHQASTPLGHDLTTHFGLGLELYSYLVVTNCLTPYGLLRERMFPVDPFITSLNSLSPYPTFGIMFAGFHGLFELIPQTSLLFGKRLVEQEAGVHDPSHGCVELHDTIQNRLHNWNDTQAATRKGSRVHVSKALRHSLEIYLRAAMQGSSISTPETVSQFQSHVDIIVDSSHKLDDSQWTAILMWPCLIACSCTTQQDMQELLSRGLRNSRYRMKHSIRASNLLQRLWDDPDPRMYGPYGLYLAISKYDATFATL
;
A
#
# COMPACT_ATOMS: atom_id res chain seq x y z
N MET A 1 9.95 8.29 -2.38
CA MET A 1 10.67 7.65 -3.49
C MET A 1 11.90 6.95 -2.93
N LEU A 2 12.29 5.84 -3.56
CA LEU A 2 13.42 5.00 -3.16
C LEU A 2 14.77 5.56 -3.68
N PRO A 3 15.90 5.19 -3.05
CA PRO A 3 17.22 5.69 -3.45
C PRO A 3 17.69 5.07 -4.75
N MET A 4 17.37 5.71 -5.87
CA MET A 4 17.82 5.36 -7.21
C MET A 4 18.40 6.59 -7.91
N PRO A 5 19.46 6.45 -8.75
CA PRO A 5 19.88 7.47 -9.69
C PRO A 5 18.70 7.98 -10.54
N ALA A 6 18.74 9.24 -10.98
CA ALA A 6 17.66 9.83 -11.77
C ALA A 6 17.38 9.06 -13.08
N SER A 7 18.39 8.43 -13.66
CA SER A 7 18.30 7.56 -14.84
C SER A 7 17.70 6.17 -14.58
N GLU A 8 17.62 5.73 -13.32
CA GLU A 8 17.00 4.47 -12.89
C GLU A 8 15.61 4.70 -12.26
N ASN A 9 15.22 5.96 -12.08
CA ASN A 9 13.96 6.34 -11.46
C ASN A 9 12.89 6.58 -12.53
N ALA A 10 12.01 5.62 -12.78
CA ALA A 10 10.95 5.73 -13.79
C ALA A 10 9.97 6.89 -13.57
N PHE A 11 9.84 7.43 -12.35
CA PHE A 11 9.09 8.68 -12.16
C PHE A 11 9.73 9.85 -12.90
N ILE A 12 11.06 9.85 -13.06
CA ILE A 12 11.83 10.87 -13.78
C ILE A 12 12.06 10.47 -15.23
N SER A 13 12.43 9.21 -15.53
CA SER A 13 12.78 8.78 -16.89
C SER A 13 11.57 8.51 -17.79
N GLU A 14 10.44 8.03 -17.23
CA GLU A 14 9.25 7.68 -18.01
C GLU A 14 8.13 8.71 -17.80
N ILE A 15 7.73 8.96 -16.55
CA ILE A 15 6.50 9.71 -16.27
C ILE A 15 6.63 11.19 -16.63
N ILE A 16 7.73 11.86 -16.31
CA ILE A 16 7.92 13.28 -16.65
C ILE A 16 7.98 13.51 -18.18
N PRO A 17 8.76 12.74 -18.97
CA PRO A 17 8.72 12.83 -20.43
C PRO A 17 7.34 12.54 -21.02
N ALA A 18 6.65 11.49 -20.56
CA ALA A 18 5.28 11.21 -21.01
C ALA A 18 4.33 12.38 -20.73
N ALA A 19 4.36 12.91 -19.49
CA ALA A 19 3.54 14.05 -19.06
C ALA A 19 3.79 15.31 -19.92
N SER A 20 5.03 15.53 -20.38
CA SER A 20 5.36 16.69 -21.24
C SER A 20 4.64 16.69 -22.60
N THR A 21 4.03 15.56 -22.98
CA THR A 21 3.27 15.37 -24.23
C THR A 21 1.80 15.02 -24.01
N ASP A 22 1.33 14.98 -22.76
CA ASP A 22 -0.02 14.55 -22.38
C ASP A 22 -0.57 15.42 -21.25
N ASP A 23 -1.43 16.38 -21.60
CA ASP A 23 -2.06 17.33 -20.68
C ASP A 23 -2.76 16.64 -19.48
N LEU A 24 -3.32 15.45 -19.70
CA LEU A 24 -4.07 14.75 -18.66
C LEU A 24 -3.15 14.11 -17.62
N LEU A 25 -2.02 13.56 -18.09
CA LEU A 25 -0.94 13.07 -17.24
C LEU A 25 -0.18 14.22 -16.57
N MET A 26 0.01 15.35 -17.25
CA MET A 26 0.55 16.57 -16.63
C MET A 26 -0.35 17.09 -15.50
N HIS A 27 -1.68 17.11 -15.69
CA HIS A 27 -2.61 17.50 -14.62
C HIS A 27 -2.56 16.56 -13.40
N SER A 28 -2.37 15.25 -13.57
CA SER A 28 -2.23 14.34 -12.42
C SER A 28 -0.89 14.53 -11.69
N ILE A 29 0.20 14.77 -12.41
CA ILE A 29 1.50 15.10 -11.82
C ILE A 29 1.46 16.42 -11.05
N LEU A 30 0.88 17.48 -11.63
CA LEU A 30 0.74 18.77 -10.96
C LEU A 30 -0.19 18.70 -9.73
N ALA A 31 -1.24 17.87 -9.76
CA ALA A 31 -2.07 17.61 -8.59
C ALA A 31 -1.27 16.91 -7.47
N VAL A 32 -0.53 15.84 -7.78
CA VAL A 32 0.32 15.12 -6.80
C VAL A 32 1.40 16.04 -6.21
N SER A 33 2.14 16.77 -7.06
CA SER A 33 3.16 17.73 -6.61
C SER A 33 2.55 18.82 -5.73
N GLY A 34 1.39 19.34 -6.10
CA GLY A 34 0.63 20.29 -5.31
C GLY A 34 0.20 19.73 -3.94
N ALA A 35 -0.21 18.47 -3.86
CA ALA A 35 -0.59 17.84 -2.59
C ALA A 35 0.60 17.74 -1.60
N HIS A 36 1.83 17.54 -2.10
CA HIS A 36 3.04 17.60 -1.28
C HIS A 36 3.40 19.03 -0.84
N LEU A 37 3.33 20.00 -1.75
CA LEU A 37 3.67 21.40 -1.44
C LEU A 37 2.71 22.02 -0.42
N ASN A 38 1.42 21.70 -0.48
CA ASN A 38 0.37 22.19 0.43
C ASN A 38 0.18 21.34 1.69
N PHE A 39 1.27 20.75 2.23
CA PHE A 39 1.21 20.03 3.51
C PHE A 39 1.19 20.99 4.71
N ASP A 40 2.06 22.01 4.70
CA ASP A 40 1.92 23.14 5.64
C ASP A 40 0.96 24.12 4.95
N ASP A 41 -0.13 24.51 5.63
CA ASP A 41 -1.09 25.49 5.10
C ASP A 41 -0.53 26.94 5.08
N ASP A 42 0.77 27.13 5.30
CA ASP A 42 1.51 28.42 5.28
C ASP A 42 1.68 29.03 3.88
N SER A 43 1.22 28.37 2.81
CA SER A 43 1.18 28.97 1.47
C SER A 43 0.02 29.96 1.33
N ASP A 44 0.15 30.97 0.47
CA ASP A 44 -0.82 32.05 0.19
C ASP A 44 -2.16 31.59 -0.46
N GLY A 45 -2.60 30.35 -0.21
CA GLY A 45 -3.77 29.70 -0.80
C GLY A 45 -3.69 29.44 -2.31
N ALA A 46 -2.83 30.15 -3.04
CA ALA A 46 -2.66 30.09 -4.49
C ALA A 46 -2.20 28.70 -4.95
N ALA A 47 -1.24 28.09 -4.25
CA ALA A 47 -0.76 26.73 -4.54
C ALA A 47 -1.86 25.68 -4.27
N GLN A 48 -2.63 25.82 -3.19
CA GLN A 48 -3.75 24.95 -2.86
C GLN A 48 -4.85 25.05 -3.93
N LYS A 49 -5.21 26.28 -4.32
CA LYS A 49 -6.18 26.57 -5.38
C LYS A 49 -5.74 25.98 -6.73
N ALA A 50 -4.48 26.18 -7.13
CA ALA A 50 -3.95 25.60 -8.36
C ALA A 50 -4.01 24.06 -8.35
N THR A 51 -3.66 23.43 -7.22
CA THR A 51 -3.77 21.97 -7.02
C THR A 51 -5.19 21.47 -7.23
N LEU A 52 -6.18 22.13 -6.62
CA LEU A 52 -7.60 21.79 -6.78
C LEU A 52 -8.10 22.05 -8.21
N CYS A 53 -7.61 23.08 -8.90
CA CYS A 53 -7.91 23.32 -10.31
C CYS A 53 -7.37 22.21 -11.22
N HIS A 54 -6.15 21.70 -10.98
CA HIS A 54 -5.60 20.57 -11.73
C HIS A 54 -6.34 19.27 -11.45
N TYR A 55 -6.63 18.94 -10.18
CA TYR A 55 -7.45 17.77 -9.83
C TYR A 55 -8.86 17.84 -10.43
N SER A 56 -9.54 18.99 -10.36
CA SER A 56 -10.87 19.18 -10.97
C SER A 56 -10.83 19.01 -12.50
N SER A 57 -9.82 19.56 -13.16
CA SER A 57 -9.61 19.43 -14.60
C SER A 57 -9.35 17.97 -15.00
N LEU A 58 -8.50 17.27 -14.24
CA LEU A 58 -8.21 15.85 -14.39
C LEU A 58 -9.47 14.97 -14.32
N ILE A 59 -10.30 15.13 -13.28
CA ILE A 59 -11.54 14.36 -13.14
C ILE A 59 -12.52 14.64 -14.31
N ARG A 60 -12.64 15.91 -14.73
CA ARG A 60 -13.50 16.29 -15.87
C ARG A 60 -13.03 15.67 -17.18
N LEU A 61 -11.73 15.71 -17.46
CA LEU A 61 -11.14 15.18 -18.69
C LEU A 61 -11.14 13.64 -18.70
N LEU A 62 -10.81 12.97 -17.58
CA LEU A 62 -10.96 11.52 -17.45
C LEU A 62 -12.39 11.06 -17.76
N ARG A 63 -13.41 11.79 -17.29
CA ARG A 63 -14.81 11.47 -17.59
C ARG A 63 -15.11 11.56 -19.10
N ALA A 64 -14.57 12.54 -19.81
CA ALA A 64 -14.71 12.64 -21.26
C ALA A 64 -14.00 11.47 -21.97
N GLU A 65 -12.76 11.17 -21.59
CA GLU A 65 -11.97 10.07 -22.14
C GLU A 65 -12.67 8.71 -22.02
N PHE A 66 -13.33 8.43 -20.89
CA PHE A 66 -14.11 7.21 -20.68
C PHE A 66 -15.41 7.17 -21.49
N ILE A 67 -16.08 8.30 -21.74
CA ILE A 67 -17.27 8.37 -22.61
C ILE A 67 -16.87 8.07 -24.07
N GLU A 68 -15.68 8.53 -24.48
CA GLU A 68 -15.15 8.34 -25.83
C GLU A 68 -14.38 7.02 -26.04
N LEU A 69 -14.32 6.15 -25.02
CA LEU A 69 -13.59 4.88 -25.09
C LEU A 69 -14.38 3.83 -25.91
N LYS A 70 -14.24 3.91 -27.24
CA LYS A 70 -14.77 2.94 -28.22
C LYS A 70 -13.68 1.95 -28.63
N ASP A 71 -14.00 0.67 -28.56
CA ASP A 71 -13.08 -0.47 -28.79
C ASP A 71 -11.78 -0.44 -27.93
N PRO A 72 -11.06 -1.56 -27.80
CA PRO A 72 -9.88 -1.63 -26.95
C PRO A 72 -8.64 -1.04 -27.65
N ASP A 73 -8.60 0.28 -27.81
CA ASP A 73 -7.33 0.99 -28.07
C ASP A 73 -6.39 0.79 -26.87
N VAL A 74 -5.45 -0.13 -27.03
CA VAL A 74 -4.51 -0.51 -25.97
C VAL A 74 -3.57 0.64 -25.56
N ARG A 75 -3.27 1.60 -26.46
CA ARG A 75 -2.49 2.80 -26.13
C ARG A 75 -3.29 3.70 -25.19
N LYS A 76 -4.56 3.96 -25.51
CA LYS A 76 -5.47 4.72 -24.63
C LYS A 76 -5.70 4.00 -23.30
N LEU A 77 -5.79 2.67 -23.28
CA LEU A 77 -5.89 1.89 -22.03
C LEU A 77 -4.63 2.01 -21.15
N VAL A 78 -3.43 1.85 -21.70
CA VAL A 78 -2.16 2.00 -20.93
C VAL A 78 -2.01 3.42 -20.37
N ARG A 79 -2.33 4.44 -21.18
CA ARG A 79 -2.38 5.84 -20.75
C ARG A 79 -3.35 6.06 -19.59
N LEU A 80 -4.59 5.57 -19.71
CA LEU A 80 -5.61 5.70 -18.66
C LEU A 80 -5.21 4.97 -17.37
N LEU A 81 -4.55 3.81 -17.46
CA LEU A 81 -4.00 3.13 -16.29
C LEU A 81 -2.99 4.01 -15.54
N MET A 82 -2.00 4.55 -16.24
CA MET A 82 -0.99 5.45 -15.65
C MET A 82 -1.62 6.64 -14.93
N ILE A 83 -2.59 7.29 -15.57
CA ILE A 83 -3.28 8.45 -15.00
C ILE A 83 -4.07 8.06 -13.75
N LEU A 84 -4.79 6.93 -13.77
CA LEU A 84 -5.56 6.45 -12.62
C LEU A 84 -4.67 6.08 -11.42
N VAL A 85 -3.55 5.39 -11.62
CA VAL A 85 -2.67 5.02 -10.49
C VAL A 85 -1.97 6.24 -9.89
N ILE A 86 -1.60 7.24 -10.70
CA ILE A 86 -1.07 8.53 -10.20
C ILE A 86 -2.17 9.31 -9.45
N LEU A 87 -3.42 9.26 -9.92
CA LEU A 87 -4.56 9.85 -9.23
C LEU A 87 -4.80 9.22 -7.85
N CYS A 88 -4.69 7.89 -7.73
CA CYS A 88 -4.72 7.20 -6.42
C CYS A 88 -3.62 7.73 -5.47
N HIS A 89 -2.41 8.04 -5.97
CA HIS A 89 -1.37 8.65 -5.14
C HIS A 89 -1.78 10.03 -4.64
N PHE A 90 -2.37 10.89 -5.49
CA PHE A 90 -2.91 12.18 -5.07
C PHE A 90 -3.96 12.04 -3.95
N GLU A 91 -4.88 11.09 -4.08
CA GLU A 91 -5.98 10.91 -3.13
C GLU A 91 -5.51 10.40 -1.76
N ALA A 92 -4.48 9.55 -1.74
CA ALA A 92 -3.78 9.16 -0.52
C ALA A 92 -3.01 10.34 0.10
N ILE A 93 -2.15 11.03 -0.67
CA ILE A 93 -1.26 12.09 -0.18
C ILE A 93 -2.05 13.31 0.33
N SER A 94 -3.08 13.72 -0.40
CA SER A 94 -3.94 14.85 -0.03
C SER A 94 -4.87 14.52 1.13
N GLY A 95 -5.22 13.24 1.31
CA GLY A 95 -6.17 12.78 2.32
C GLY A 95 -7.60 13.25 2.09
N ILE A 96 -7.94 13.86 0.95
CA ILE A 96 -9.24 14.52 0.71
C ILE A 96 -10.36 13.51 0.41
N ASN A 97 -10.08 12.40 -0.28
CA ASN A 97 -11.13 11.47 -0.73
C ASN A 97 -10.63 10.03 -0.94
N GLY A 98 -10.34 9.31 0.14
CA GLY A 98 -9.83 7.93 0.02
C GLY A 98 -10.86 6.89 -0.42
N GLU A 99 -12.15 7.23 -0.50
CA GLU A 99 -13.14 6.34 -1.13
C GLU A 99 -12.98 6.31 -2.66
N ALA A 100 -12.60 7.44 -3.26
CA ALA A 100 -12.34 7.53 -4.70
C ALA A 100 -11.15 6.63 -5.11
N LEU A 101 -10.12 6.54 -4.28
CA LEU A 101 -8.95 5.68 -4.51
C LEU A 101 -9.34 4.23 -4.78
N PHE A 102 -10.21 3.63 -3.95
CA PHE A 102 -10.65 2.26 -4.15
C PHE A 102 -11.59 2.08 -5.35
N ARG A 103 -12.24 3.16 -5.83
CA ARG A 103 -12.99 3.14 -7.12
C ARG A 103 -12.03 3.21 -8.31
N HIS A 104 -10.99 4.04 -8.23
CA HIS A 104 -9.95 4.17 -9.26
C HIS A 104 -9.06 2.93 -9.37
N LEU A 105 -8.75 2.25 -8.25
CA LEU A 105 -8.12 0.91 -8.28
C LEU A 105 -9.01 -0.12 -8.99
N ARG A 106 -10.31 -0.19 -8.71
CA ARG A 106 -11.22 -1.09 -9.45
C ARG A 106 -11.24 -0.80 -10.95
N ALA A 107 -11.32 0.46 -11.34
CA ALA A 107 -11.25 0.83 -12.76
C ALA A 107 -9.90 0.44 -13.40
N SER A 108 -8.80 0.62 -12.66
CA SER A 108 -7.45 0.22 -13.07
C SER A 108 -7.35 -1.29 -13.30
N ARG A 109 -7.93 -2.11 -12.41
CA ARG A 109 -8.01 -3.57 -12.54
C ARG A 109 -8.66 -4.00 -13.86
N GLU A 110 -9.82 -3.43 -14.18
CA GLU A 110 -10.53 -3.77 -15.43
C GLU A 110 -9.77 -3.33 -16.69
N ILE A 111 -8.98 -2.25 -16.60
CA ILE A 111 -8.05 -1.83 -17.66
C ILE A 111 -6.88 -2.82 -17.79
N ILE A 112 -6.25 -3.21 -16.67
CA ILE A 112 -5.16 -4.20 -16.63
C ILE A 112 -5.61 -5.51 -17.28
N LEU A 113 -6.79 -6.05 -16.91
CA LEU A 113 -7.30 -7.29 -17.48
C LEU A 113 -7.54 -7.21 -19.00
N LYS A 114 -7.99 -6.05 -19.51
CA LYS A 114 -8.13 -5.82 -20.96
C LYS A 114 -6.77 -5.79 -21.68
N ILE A 115 -5.76 -5.17 -21.07
CA ILE A 115 -4.39 -5.10 -21.63
C ILE A 115 -3.75 -6.50 -21.61
N LEU A 116 -3.83 -7.24 -20.50
CA LEU A 116 -3.33 -8.63 -20.41
C LEU A 116 -4.00 -9.55 -21.43
N LYS A 117 -5.32 -9.41 -21.64
CA LYS A 117 -6.05 -10.16 -22.67
C LYS A 117 -5.59 -9.80 -24.09
N HIS A 118 -5.23 -8.54 -24.35
CA HIS A 118 -4.66 -8.11 -25.63
C HIS A 118 -3.25 -8.70 -25.82
N GLN A 119 -2.38 -8.63 -24.80
CA GLN A 119 -1.02 -9.18 -24.83
C GLN A 119 -0.96 -10.68 -25.14
N ALA A 120 -1.98 -11.45 -24.72
CA ALA A 120 -2.09 -12.87 -25.03
C ALA A 120 -2.24 -13.18 -26.54
N SER A 121 -2.62 -12.19 -27.36
CA SER A 121 -2.73 -12.32 -28.83
C SER A 121 -1.74 -11.44 -29.59
N THR A 122 -1.43 -10.26 -29.07
CA THR A 122 -0.61 -9.24 -29.73
C THR A 122 0.36 -8.60 -28.73
N PRO A 123 1.69 -8.78 -28.90
CA PRO A 123 2.68 -8.12 -28.05
C PRO A 123 2.57 -6.60 -28.10
N LEU A 124 2.79 -5.94 -26.96
CA LEU A 124 2.91 -4.49 -26.91
C LEU A 124 4.25 -4.04 -27.51
N GLY A 125 4.28 -2.84 -28.08
CA GLY A 125 5.54 -2.16 -28.40
C GLY A 125 6.34 -1.85 -27.14
N HIS A 126 7.64 -1.57 -27.29
CA HIS A 126 8.57 -1.31 -26.19
C HIS A 126 8.02 -0.27 -25.19
N ASP A 127 7.68 0.93 -25.65
CA ASP A 127 7.27 2.03 -24.78
C ASP A 127 5.92 1.76 -24.10
N LEU A 128 5.00 1.05 -24.76
CA LEU A 128 3.75 0.61 -24.15
C LEU A 128 3.98 -0.48 -23.10
N THR A 129 4.97 -1.36 -23.30
CA THR A 129 5.38 -2.37 -22.32
C THR A 129 5.96 -1.73 -21.07
N THR A 130 6.81 -0.71 -21.23
CA THR A 130 7.41 0.05 -20.12
C THR A 130 6.35 0.80 -19.32
N HIS A 131 5.48 1.58 -19.97
CA HIS A 131 4.39 2.28 -19.29
C HIS A 131 3.36 1.33 -18.65
N PHE A 132 3.05 0.20 -19.30
CA PHE A 132 2.14 -0.79 -18.72
C PHE A 132 2.75 -1.46 -17.48
N GLY A 133 4.02 -1.86 -17.55
CA GLY A 133 4.76 -2.40 -16.41
C GLY A 133 4.81 -1.45 -15.23
N LEU A 134 5.05 -0.16 -15.48
CA LEU A 134 5.07 0.88 -14.46
C LEU A 134 3.70 1.07 -13.81
N GLY A 135 2.65 1.21 -14.63
CA GLY A 135 1.28 1.34 -14.15
C GLY A 135 0.80 0.12 -13.37
N LEU A 136 1.22 -1.07 -13.79
CA LEU A 136 0.91 -2.33 -13.12
C LEU A 136 1.64 -2.47 -11.79
N GLU A 137 2.93 -2.14 -11.69
CA GLU A 137 3.65 -2.17 -10.40
C GLU A 137 3.14 -1.09 -9.43
N LEU A 138 2.84 0.12 -9.90
CA LEU A 138 2.21 1.17 -9.10
C LEU A 138 0.84 0.73 -8.56
N TYR A 139 0.01 0.11 -9.42
CA TYR A 139 -1.26 -0.49 -9.01
C TYR A 139 -1.05 -1.58 -7.95
N SER A 140 -0.15 -2.53 -8.19
CA SER A 140 0.08 -3.65 -7.28
C SER A 140 0.62 -3.18 -5.93
N TYR A 141 1.52 -2.19 -5.93
CA TYR A 141 2.01 -1.57 -4.70
C TYR A 141 0.89 -0.92 -3.90
N LEU A 142 0.05 -0.08 -4.53
CA LEU A 142 -1.11 0.56 -3.89
C LEU A 142 -2.09 -0.46 -3.29
N VAL A 143 -2.39 -1.54 -4.01
CA VAL A 143 -3.27 -2.61 -3.51
C VAL A 143 -2.64 -3.28 -2.28
N VAL A 144 -1.39 -3.71 -2.39
CA VAL A 144 -0.68 -4.46 -1.35
C VAL A 144 -0.50 -3.63 -0.07
N THR A 145 -0.10 -2.37 -0.17
CA THR A 145 0.07 -1.50 1.01
C THR A 145 -1.26 -1.14 1.68
N ASN A 146 -2.39 -1.29 1.00
CA ASN A 146 -3.72 -1.08 1.58
C ASN A 146 -4.38 -2.36 2.12
N CYS A 147 -3.72 -3.53 2.03
CA CYS A 147 -4.12 -4.79 2.69
C CYS A 147 -3.83 -4.79 4.22
N LEU A 148 -4.13 -3.67 4.89
CA LEU A 148 -3.99 -3.46 6.34
C LEU A 148 -5.03 -4.20 7.18
N THR A 149 -6.15 -4.60 6.56
CA THR A 149 -7.31 -5.23 7.20
C THR A 149 -7.53 -6.64 6.66
N PRO A 150 -8.21 -7.53 7.40
CA PRO A 150 -8.63 -8.83 6.89
C PRO A 150 -9.48 -8.67 5.62
N TYR A 151 -9.24 -9.53 4.63
CA TYR A 151 -9.95 -9.47 3.35
C TYR A 151 -11.44 -9.79 3.53
N GLY A 152 -12.30 -9.09 2.78
CA GLY A 152 -13.74 -9.35 2.74
C GLY A 152 -14.59 -8.57 3.76
N LEU A 153 -13.99 -7.94 4.77
CA LEU A 153 -14.75 -7.21 5.81
C LEU A 153 -15.20 -5.80 5.39
N LEU A 154 -14.45 -5.14 4.51
CA LEU A 154 -14.75 -3.78 4.04
C LEU A 154 -15.12 -3.83 2.56
N ARG A 155 -16.40 -3.71 2.25
CA ARG A 155 -16.96 -3.84 0.89
C ARG A 155 -16.30 -2.87 -0.09
N GLU A 156 -15.99 -1.67 0.37
CA GLU A 156 -15.34 -0.59 -0.37
C GLU A 156 -13.91 -0.94 -0.77
N ARG A 157 -13.28 -1.93 -0.11
CA ARG A 157 -11.94 -2.44 -0.41
C ARG A 157 -11.95 -3.81 -1.10
N MET A 158 -13.12 -4.45 -1.25
CA MET A 158 -13.24 -5.73 -1.94
C MET A 158 -13.10 -5.57 -3.46
N PHE A 159 -12.11 -6.26 -4.02
CA PHE A 159 -11.95 -6.60 -5.43
C PHE A 159 -11.13 -7.90 -5.52
N PRO A 160 -11.26 -8.69 -6.60
CA PRO A 160 -10.57 -9.97 -6.71
C PRO A 160 -9.04 -9.81 -6.59
N VAL A 161 -8.40 -10.73 -5.86
CA VAL A 161 -6.95 -10.71 -5.64
C VAL A 161 -6.27 -11.47 -6.77
N ASP A 162 -5.98 -10.76 -7.86
CA ASP A 162 -5.43 -11.32 -9.08
C ASP A 162 -3.97 -11.82 -8.93
N PRO A 163 -3.45 -12.65 -9.87
CA PRO A 163 -2.07 -13.13 -9.83
C PRO A 163 -1.01 -12.02 -9.75
N PHE A 164 -1.25 -10.86 -10.36
CA PHE A 164 -0.37 -9.68 -10.28
C PHE A 164 -0.39 -8.97 -8.90
N ILE A 165 -1.16 -9.47 -7.94
CA ILE A 165 -1.15 -9.08 -6.52
C ILE A 165 -0.56 -10.19 -5.64
N THR A 166 -0.90 -11.46 -5.89
CA THR A 166 -0.46 -12.60 -5.07
C THR A 166 0.90 -13.19 -5.44
N SER A 167 1.39 -12.91 -6.66
CA SER A 167 2.68 -13.36 -7.18
C SER A 167 3.36 -12.21 -7.92
N LEU A 168 4.02 -11.32 -7.18
CA LEU A 168 4.64 -10.11 -7.73
C LEU A 168 5.82 -10.44 -8.66
N ASN A 169 6.36 -11.66 -8.60
CA ASN A 169 7.31 -12.18 -9.58
C ASN A 169 6.75 -12.24 -11.01
N SER A 170 5.42 -12.24 -11.21
CA SER A 170 4.82 -12.12 -12.54
C SER A 170 5.10 -10.78 -13.22
N LEU A 171 5.58 -9.78 -12.47
CA LEU A 171 5.98 -8.46 -12.97
C LEU A 171 7.43 -8.43 -13.51
N SER A 172 8.24 -9.44 -13.20
CA SER A 172 9.65 -9.51 -13.62
C SER A 172 9.95 -9.43 -15.13
N PRO A 173 9.03 -9.74 -16.07
CA PRO A 173 9.25 -9.49 -17.50
C PRO A 173 9.19 -8.01 -17.91
N TYR A 174 8.71 -7.10 -17.05
CA TYR A 174 8.58 -5.68 -17.38
C TYR A 174 9.86 -4.90 -17.04
N PRO A 175 10.31 -3.95 -17.90
CA PRO A 175 11.56 -3.19 -17.68
C PRO A 175 11.61 -2.40 -16.35
N THR A 176 10.44 -2.03 -15.82
CA THR A 176 10.30 -1.21 -14.62
C THR A 176 10.19 -2.01 -13.31
N PHE A 177 10.43 -3.33 -13.36
CA PHE A 177 10.23 -4.22 -12.22
C PHE A 177 11.10 -3.87 -11.00
N GLY A 178 10.47 -3.74 -9.84
CA GLY A 178 11.10 -3.52 -8.55
C GLY A 178 11.26 -2.05 -8.15
N ILE A 179 10.76 -1.11 -8.96
CA ILE A 179 10.84 0.34 -8.70
C ILE A 179 10.07 0.77 -7.45
N MET A 180 8.98 0.07 -7.10
CA MET A 180 8.20 0.33 -5.89
C MET A 180 8.54 -0.64 -4.77
N PHE A 181 8.74 -1.92 -5.10
CA PHE A 181 9.01 -2.95 -4.09
C PHE A 181 10.49 -3.02 -3.65
N ALA A 182 11.39 -2.32 -4.34
CA ALA A 182 12.82 -2.23 -4.02
C ALA A 182 13.55 -3.57 -3.85
N GLY A 183 13.09 -4.64 -4.51
CA GLY A 183 13.61 -6.00 -4.33
C GLY A 183 13.12 -6.72 -3.06
N PHE A 184 12.05 -6.24 -2.42
CA PHE A 184 11.34 -6.94 -1.34
C PHE A 184 9.98 -7.51 -1.80
N HIS A 185 9.74 -7.61 -3.12
CA HIS A 185 8.49 -8.11 -3.71
C HIS A 185 8.01 -9.43 -3.08
N GLY A 186 8.92 -10.37 -2.80
CA GLY A 186 8.58 -11.66 -2.20
C GLY A 186 8.19 -11.61 -0.71
N LEU A 187 8.41 -10.48 -0.01
CA LEU A 187 7.80 -10.19 1.30
C LEU A 187 6.46 -9.45 1.11
N PHE A 188 6.42 -8.47 0.20
CA PHE A 188 5.20 -7.70 -0.07
C PHE A 188 4.03 -8.58 -0.56
N GLU A 189 4.28 -9.61 -1.37
CA GLU A 189 3.23 -10.54 -1.82
C GLU A 189 2.66 -11.44 -0.71
N LEU A 190 3.34 -11.54 0.45
CA LEU A 190 2.81 -12.23 1.62
C LEU A 190 1.72 -11.42 2.34
N ILE A 191 1.71 -10.09 2.21
CA ILE A 191 0.70 -9.21 2.82
C ILE A 191 -0.73 -9.56 2.36
N PRO A 192 -1.05 -9.60 1.04
CA PRO A 192 -2.39 -9.98 0.59
C PRO A 192 -2.71 -11.47 0.86
N GLN A 193 -1.72 -12.36 0.85
CA GLN A 193 -1.91 -13.78 1.21
C GLN A 193 -2.33 -13.92 2.68
N THR A 194 -1.70 -13.19 3.59
CA THR A 194 -2.05 -13.14 5.01
C THR A 194 -3.41 -12.47 5.23
N SER A 195 -3.72 -11.38 4.52
CA SER A 195 -5.05 -10.73 4.59
C SER A 195 -6.18 -11.68 4.14
N LEU A 196 -5.94 -12.51 3.11
CA LEU A 196 -6.87 -13.56 2.66
C LEU A 196 -7.04 -14.68 3.70
N LEU A 197 -5.96 -15.14 4.31
CA LEU A 197 -5.99 -16.12 5.41
C LEU A 197 -6.82 -15.58 6.59
N PHE A 198 -6.59 -14.32 6.97
CA PHE A 198 -7.32 -13.65 8.06
C PHE A 198 -8.82 -13.60 7.75
N GLY A 199 -9.20 -13.17 6.54
CA GLY A 199 -10.60 -13.15 6.11
C GLY A 199 -11.27 -14.52 6.21
N LYS A 200 -10.60 -15.59 5.75
CA LYS A 200 -11.08 -16.98 5.89
C LYS A 200 -11.28 -17.38 7.35
N ARG A 201 -10.29 -17.14 8.22
CA ARG A 201 -10.37 -17.51 9.64
C ARG A 201 -11.51 -16.80 10.36
N LEU A 202 -11.80 -15.55 10.00
CA LEU A 202 -12.94 -14.82 10.57
C LEU A 202 -14.29 -15.38 10.12
N VAL A 203 -14.44 -15.78 8.86
CA VAL A 203 -15.65 -16.47 8.37
C VAL A 203 -15.85 -17.81 9.08
N GLU A 204 -14.77 -18.56 9.35
CA GLU A 204 -14.82 -19.78 10.16
C GLU A 204 -15.28 -19.48 11.60
N GLN A 205 -14.76 -18.43 12.24
CA GLN A 205 -15.19 -18.02 13.59
C GLN A 205 -16.67 -17.59 13.64
N GLU A 206 -17.14 -16.84 12.64
CA GLU A 206 -18.55 -16.43 12.52
C GLU A 206 -19.48 -17.65 12.32
N ALA A 207 -19.00 -18.69 11.64
CA ALA A 207 -19.67 -19.98 11.52
C ALA A 207 -19.57 -20.89 12.77
N GLY A 208 -18.96 -20.41 13.86
CA GLY A 208 -18.80 -21.16 15.13
C GLY A 208 -17.64 -22.16 15.15
N VAL A 209 -16.71 -22.09 14.18
CA VAL A 209 -15.60 -23.03 14.06
C VAL A 209 -14.38 -22.53 14.86
N HIS A 210 -14.20 -23.08 16.07
CA HIS A 210 -13.19 -22.65 17.04
C HIS A 210 -11.75 -22.90 16.61
N ASP A 211 -11.47 -24.01 15.93
CA ASP A 211 -10.14 -24.36 15.43
C ASP A 211 -9.96 -23.96 13.95
N PRO A 212 -8.78 -23.52 13.49
CA PRO A 212 -8.55 -23.23 12.08
C PRO A 212 -8.74 -24.47 11.19
N SER A 213 -9.39 -24.32 10.03
CA SER A 213 -9.49 -25.45 9.09
C SER A 213 -8.13 -25.86 8.51
N HIS A 214 -8.03 -27.10 7.99
CA HIS A 214 -6.82 -27.58 7.31
C HIS A 214 -6.32 -26.61 6.24
N GLY A 215 -7.22 -26.01 5.45
CA GLY A 215 -6.84 -25.04 4.41
C GLY A 215 -6.34 -23.70 4.95
N CYS A 216 -6.70 -23.33 6.18
CA CYS A 216 -6.11 -22.19 6.88
C CYS A 216 -4.73 -22.55 7.46
N VAL A 217 -4.56 -23.74 8.05
CA VAL A 217 -3.26 -24.23 8.55
C VAL A 217 -2.25 -24.39 7.41
N GLU A 218 -2.62 -25.03 6.30
CA GLU A 218 -1.75 -25.24 5.14
C GLU A 218 -1.28 -23.91 4.51
N LEU A 219 -2.18 -22.91 4.42
CA LEU A 219 -1.83 -21.58 3.94
C LEU A 219 -0.95 -20.82 4.93
N HIS A 220 -1.23 -20.93 6.23
CA HIS A 220 -0.38 -20.37 7.29
C HIS A 220 1.04 -20.93 7.20
N ASP A 221 1.18 -22.25 7.16
CA ASP A 221 2.48 -22.92 7.15
C ASP A 221 3.24 -22.61 5.85
N THR A 222 2.54 -22.47 4.73
CA THR A 222 3.13 -22.01 3.47
C THR A 222 3.72 -20.59 3.60
N ILE A 223 2.96 -19.65 4.18
CA ILE A 223 3.43 -18.27 4.41
C ILE A 223 4.59 -18.26 5.43
N GLN A 224 4.48 -19.01 6.53
CA GLN A 224 5.48 -19.07 7.59
C GLN A 224 6.80 -19.68 7.10
N ASN A 225 6.75 -20.77 6.32
CA ASN A 225 7.94 -21.36 5.71
C ASN A 225 8.64 -20.37 4.77
N ARG A 226 7.89 -19.54 4.03
CA ARG A 226 8.44 -18.50 3.18
C ARG A 226 9.06 -17.34 3.98
N LEU A 227 8.44 -16.95 5.10
CA LEU A 227 9.01 -15.96 6.03
C LEU A 227 10.29 -16.47 6.70
N HIS A 228 10.34 -17.73 7.11
CA HIS A 228 11.49 -18.31 7.77
C HIS A 228 12.69 -18.43 6.82
N ASN A 229 12.46 -18.99 5.63
CA ASN A 229 13.48 -19.20 4.61
C ASN A 229 13.84 -17.92 3.81
N TRP A 230 13.28 -16.75 4.16
CA TRP A 230 13.64 -15.48 3.52
C TRP A 230 15.12 -15.15 3.73
N ASN A 231 15.84 -14.97 2.62
CA ASN A 231 17.28 -14.83 2.60
C ASN A 231 17.72 -13.45 2.07
N ASP A 232 18.25 -12.62 2.96
CA ASP A 232 18.72 -11.26 2.66
C ASP A 232 20.01 -11.19 1.81
N THR A 233 20.61 -12.32 1.42
CA THR A 233 21.79 -12.31 0.52
C THR A 233 21.52 -11.71 -0.87
N GLN A 234 20.27 -11.73 -1.36
CA GLN A 234 19.90 -11.00 -2.58
C GLN A 234 19.92 -9.46 -2.39
N ALA A 235 19.97 -8.96 -1.15
CA ALA A 235 20.08 -7.54 -0.82
C ALA A 235 21.54 -7.03 -0.64
N ALA A 236 22.54 -7.89 -0.90
CA ALA A 236 23.92 -7.69 -0.43
C ALA A 236 24.73 -6.53 -1.09
N THR A 237 24.18 -5.82 -2.08
CA THR A 237 24.87 -4.71 -2.77
C THR A 237 24.75 -3.34 -2.08
N ARG A 238 23.83 -3.16 -1.12
CA ARG A 238 23.71 -1.93 -0.30
C ARG A 238 23.46 -2.28 1.19
N LYS A 239 24.54 -2.69 1.87
CA LYS A 239 24.55 -3.58 3.06
C LYS A 239 23.99 -3.04 4.39
N GLY A 240 23.67 -1.76 4.53
CA GLY A 240 23.16 -1.18 5.79
C GLY A 240 21.64 -1.24 5.88
N SER A 241 20.97 -0.21 5.35
CA SER A 241 19.54 0.02 5.50
C SER A 241 18.63 -1.15 5.09
N ARG A 242 19.00 -1.92 4.05
CA ARG A 242 18.16 -3.02 3.54
C ARG A 242 17.89 -4.10 4.59
N VAL A 243 18.81 -4.34 5.53
CA VAL A 243 18.63 -5.33 6.61
C VAL A 243 17.54 -4.87 7.58
N HIS A 244 17.50 -3.57 7.91
CA HIS A 244 16.47 -3.01 8.80
C HIS A 244 15.09 -2.98 8.13
N VAL A 245 15.02 -2.70 6.82
CA VAL A 245 13.77 -2.80 6.06
C VAL A 245 13.25 -4.23 6.04
N SER A 246 14.12 -5.22 5.75
CA SER A 246 13.76 -6.64 5.78
C SER A 246 13.24 -7.08 7.14
N LYS A 247 13.93 -6.70 8.23
CA LYS A 247 13.48 -6.95 9.60
C LYS A 247 12.10 -6.35 9.88
N ALA A 248 11.89 -5.07 9.56
CA ALA A 248 10.60 -4.41 9.78
C ALA A 248 9.46 -5.10 9.02
N LEU A 249 9.65 -5.44 7.75
CA LEU A 249 8.68 -6.20 6.94
C LEU A 249 8.43 -7.61 7.48
N ARG A 250 9.48 -8.38 7.80
CA ARG A 250 9.34 -9.75 8.33
C ARG A 250 8.61 -9.78 9.68
N HIS A 251 8.98 -8.91 10.62
CA HIS A 251 8.36 -8.90 11.95
C HIS A 251 6.92 -8.38 11.94
N SER A 252 6.57 -7.45 11.05
CA SER A 252 5.17 -7.04 10.85
C SER A 252 4.34 -8.13 10.16
N LEU A 253 4.92 -8.88 9.22
CA LEU A 253 4.28 -10.06 8.64
C LEU A 253 4.08 -11.19 9.68
N GLU A 254 5.02 -11.43 10.58
CA GLU A 254 4.86 -12.38 11.71
C GLU A 254 3.72 -11.97 12.64
N ILE A 255 3.61 -10.69 13.02
CA ILE A 255 2.47 -10.15 13.79
C ILE A 255 1.17 -10.42 13.02
N TYR A 256 1.10 -10.06 11.74
CA TYR A 256 -0.13 -10.15 10.95
C TYR A 256 -0.56 -11.61 10.73
N LEU A 257 0.38 -12.51 10.49
CA LEU A 257 0.13 -13.95 10.31
C LEU A 257 -0.38 -14.62 11.60
N ARG A 258 0.23 -14.29 12.74
CA ARG A 258 -0.23 -14.79 14.05
C ARG A 258 -1.58 -14.22 14.44
N ALA A 259 -1.85 -12.95 14.11
CA ALA A 259 -3.16 -12.34 14.31
C ALA A 259 -4.22 -13.02 13.41
N ALA A 260 -3.87 -13.34 12.16
CA ALA A 260 -4.77 -13.99 11.21
C ALA A 260 -5.30 -15.34 11.71
N MET A 261 -4.49 -16.13 12.42
CA MET A 261 -4.91 -17.42 12.99
C MET A 261 -5.77 -17.29 14.25
N GLN A 262 -5.57 -16.24 15.05
CA GLN A 262 -6.38 -15.92 16.23
C GLN A 262 -7.72 -15.25 15.86
N GLY A 263 -7.80 -14.59 14.70
CA GLY A 263 -9.02 -13.98 14.20
C GLY A 263 -9.41 -12.71 14.98
N SER A 264 -10.64 -12.69 15.50
CA SER A 264 -11.29 -11.49 16.03
C SER A 264 -10.91 -11.09 17.46
N SER A 265 -10.14 -11.92 18.18
CA SER A 265 -9.74 -11.67 19.56
C SER A 265 -8.33 -12.18 19.85
N ILE A 266 -7.48 -11.31 20.36
CA ILE A 266 -6.13 -11.65 20.84
C ILE A 266 -6.17 -11.58 22.37
N SER A 267 -6.51 -12.71 23.00
CA SER A 267 -6.92 -12.73 24.41
C SER A 267 -5.83 -13.19 25.39
N THR A 268 -4.73 -13.76 24.90
CA THR A 268 -3.68 -14.41 25.71
C THR A 268 -2.50 -13.45 25.98
N PRO A 269 -2.12 -13.23 27.26
CA PRO A 269 -0.94 -12.42 27.61
C PRO A 269 0.35 -12.87 26.92
N GLU A 270 0.48 -14.17 26.66
CA GLU A 270 1.60 -14.78 25.95
C GLU A 270 1.70 -14.25 24.50
N THR A 271 0.57 -14.13 23.79
CA THR A 271 0.57 -13.56 22.44
C THR A 271 0.87 -12.07 22.46
N VAL A 272 0.31 -11.32 23.42
CA VAL A 272 0.59 -9.87 23.57
C VAL A 272 2.09 -9.65 23.81
N SER A 273 2.72 -10.46 24.67
CA SER A 273 4.17 -10.43 24.91
C SER A 273 4.99 -10.78 23.66
N GLN A 274 4.58 -11.80 22.89
CA GLN A 274 5.22 -12.12 21.60
C GLN A 274 5.10 -10.98 20.59
N PHE A 275 3.93 -10.33 20.51
CA PHE A 275 3.70 -9.20 19.61
C PHE A 275 4.57 -8.01 20.02
N GLN A 276 4.65 -7.67 21.31
CA GLN A 276 5.56 -6.65 21.83
C GLN A 276 7.01 -6.90 21.38
N SER A 277 7.51 -8.14 21.49
CA SER A 277 8.88 -8.47 21.05
C SER A 277 9.13 -8.23 19.55
N HIS A 278 8.09 -8.32 18.72
CA HIS A 278 8.17 -7.98 17.30
C HIS A 278 8.04 -6.47 17.07
N VAL A 279 7.17 -5.78 17.81
CA VAL A 279 7.05 -4.31 17.79
C VAL A 279 8.40 -3.67 18.12
N ASP A 280 9.07 -4.11 19.20
CA ASP A 280 10.38 -3.57 19.61
C ASP A 280 11.42 -3.64 18.49
N ILE A 281 11.46 -4.75 17.74
CA ILE A 281 12.38 -4.95 16.60
C ILE A 281 12.01 -4.05 15.41
N ILE A 282 10.71 -3.82 15.16
CA ILE A 282 10.23 -2.91 14.11
C ILE A 282 10.55 -1.46 14.46
N VAL A 283 10.42 -1.06 15.72
CA VAL A 283 10.75 0.28 16.24
C VAL A 283 12.26 0.53 16.15
N ASP A 284 13.09 -0.39 16.67
CA ASP A 284 14.56 -0.33 16.55
C ASP A 284 15.03 -0.27 15.09
N SER A 285 14.40 -1.06 14.21
CA SER A 285 14.72 -1.06 12.78
C SER A 285 14.28 0.23 12.08
N SER A 286 13.15 0.82 12.48
CA SER A 286 12.68 2.11 11.96
C SER A 286 13.61 3.24 12.37
N HIS A 287 14.03 3.30 13.63
CA HIS A 287 14.98 4.31 14.11
C HIS A 287 16.33 4.28 13.39
N LYS A 288 16.83 3.08 13.06
CA LYS A 288 18.05 2.91 12.25
C LYS A 288 17.88 3.31 10.78
N LEU A 289 16.69 3.75 10.39
CA LEU A 289 16.33 4.18 9.04
C LEU A 289 15.84 5.63 8.96
N ASP A 290 15.65 6.35 10.07
CA ASP A 290 15.01 7.67 10.15
C ASP A 290 15.54 8.67 9.10
N ASP A 291 16.88 8.81 8.98
CA ASP A 291 17.53 9.71 8.01
C ASP A 291 17.59 9.17 6.57
N SER A 292 17.20 7.92 6.34
CA SER A 292 17.30 7.26 5.03
C SER A 292 16.01 7.39 4.20
N GLN A 293 16.13 7.23 2.88
CA GLN A 293 14.99 7.24 1.96
C GLN A 293 14.13 5.95 2.03
N TRP A 294 14.54 4.96 2.82
CA TRP A 294 13.84 3.68 2.96
C TRP A 294 12.59 3.79 3.85
N THR A 295 12.48 4.84 4.67
CA THR A 295 11.28 5.11 5.49
C THR A 295 10.00 5.24 4.66
N ALA A 296 10.11 5.56 3.36
CA ALA A 296 8.98 5.61 2.42
C ALA A 296 8.19 4.29 2.31
N ILE A 297 8.81 3.13 2.54
CA ILE A 297 8.15 1.81 2.43
C ILE A 297 7.88 1.16 3.80
N LEU A 298 8.04 1.91 4.90
CA LEU A 298 7.80 1.42 6.26
C LEU A 298 6.38 1.72 6.79
N MET A 299 5.54 2.46 6.05
CA MET A 299 4.20 2.85 6.51
C MET A 299 3.35 1.63 6.90
N TRP A 300 3.33 0.57 6.09
CA TRP A 300 2.62 -0.66 6.41
C TRP A 300 3.19 -1.40 7.64
N PRO A 301 4.51 -1.70 7.73
CA PRO A 301 5.11 -2.24 8.97
C PRO A 301 4.82 -1.42 10.23
N CYS A 302 4.92 -0.09 10.14
CA CYS A 302 4.67 0.81 11.25
C CYS A 302 3.21 0.74 11.72
N LEU A 303 2.22 0.74 10.81
CA LEU A 303 0.81 0.62 11.18
C LEU A 303 0.48 -0.70 11.88
N ILE A 304 1.02 -1.81 11.40
CA ILE A 304 0.85 -3.12 12.03
C ILE A 304 1.48 -3.13 13.43
N ALA A 305 2.70 -2.61 13.58
CA ALA A 305 3.36 -2.51 14.89
C ALA A 305 2.59 -1.61 15.86
N CYS A 306 2.18 -0.41 15.42
CA CYS A 306 1.43 0.56 16.23
C CYS A 306 0.09 0.00 16.71
N SER A 307 -0.60 -0.81 15.89
CA SER A 307 -1.85 -1.47 16.29
C SER A 307 -1.68 -2.43 17.47
N CYS A 308 -0.48 -2.95 17.69
CA CYS A 308 -0.13 -3.84 18.80
C CYS A 308 0.53 -3.12 19.99
N THR A 309 0.65 -1.79 19.98
CA THR A 309 1.33 -1.04 21.05
C THR A 309 0.38 -0.66 22.18
N THR A 310 0.69 -1.08 23.41
CA THR A 310 -0.07 -0.73 24.63
C THR A 310 0.63 0.27 25.55
N GLN A 311 1.94 0.48 25.39
CA GLN A 311 2.72 1.39 26.24
C GLN A 311 2.57 2.84 25.79
N GLN A 312 2.03 3.71 26.65
CA GLN A 312 1.74 5.11 26.32
C GLN A 312 2.96 5.87 25.77
N ASP A 313 4.13 5.77 26.42
CA ASP A 313 5.37 6.44 25.96
C ASP A 313 5.72 6.06 24.51
N MET A 314 5.49 4.81 24.12
CA MET A 314 5.76 4.32 22.78
C MET A 314 4.65 4.71 21.79
N GLN A 315 3.39 4.76 22.21
CA GLN A 315 2.28 5.34 21.43
C GLN A 315 2.57 6.81 21.08
N GLU A 316 2.99 7.61 22.07
CA GLU A 316 3.35 9.01 21.89
C GLU A 316 4.56 9.18 20.95
N LEU A 317 5.61 8.37 21.12
CA LEU A 317 6.79 8.35 20.25
C LEU A 317 6.43 8.06 18.78
N LEU A 318 5.63 7.02 18.55
CA LEU A 318 5.20 6.58 17.21
C LEU A 318 4.23 7.58 16.56
N SER A 319 3.28 8.10 17.33
CA SER A 319 2.34 9.14 16.89
C SER A 319 3.07 10.40 16.45
N ARG A 320 4.08 10.82 17.23
CA ARG A 320 4.97 11.94 16.88
C ARG A 320 5.80 11.66 15.62
N GLY A 321 6.34 10.45 15.47
CA GLY A 321 7.09 10.05 14.27
C GLY A 321 6.27 10.11 12.99
N LEU A 322 5.01 9.65 13.04
CA LEU A 322 4.08 9.73 11.90
C LEU A 322 3.70 11.18 11.55
N ARG A 323 3.42 12.03 12.54
CA ARG A 323 3.09 13.45 12.34
C ARG A 323 4.27 14.25 11.78
N ASN A 324 5.47 13.99 12.30
CA ASN A 324 6.70 14.70 11.92
C ASN A 324 7.45 14.00 10.76
N SER A 325 6.77 13.15 10.01
CA SER A 325 7.36 12.42 8.88
C SER A 325 7.97 13.37 7.86
N ARG A 326 9.25 13.18 7.54
CA ARG A 326 10.02 13.98 6.57
C ARG A 326 9.37 14.11 5.19
N TYR A 327 8.48 13.18 4.83
CA TYR A 327 7.80 13.16 3.54
C TYR A 327 6.58 14.06 3.46
N ARG A 328 6.07 14.54 4.61
CA ARG A 328 5.00 15.52 4.68
C ARG A 328 3.81 15.16 3.78
N MET A 329 3.18 14.04 4.12
CA MET A 329 2.01 13.51 3.41
C MET A 329 0.83 13.39 4.38
N LYS A 330 -0.38 13.82 4.00
CA LYS A 330 -1.52 13.92 4.93
C LYS A 330 -2.03 12.53 5.38
N HIS A 331 -1.76 11.46 4.64
CA HIS A 331 -2.03 10.08 5.11
C HIS A 331 -1.23 9.72 6.37
N SER A 332 -0.03 10.26 6.60
CA SER A 332 0.74 9.99 7.83
C SER A 332 0.10 10.65 9.06
N ILE A 333 -0.48 11.84 8.89
CA ILE A 333 -1.29 12.49 9.95
C ILE A 333 -2.58 11.69 10.18
N ARG A 334 -3.26 11.25 9.12
CA ARG A 334 -4.46 10.40 9.24
C ARG A 334 -4.16 9.07 9.93
N ALA A 335 -3.01 8.45 9.65
CA ALA A 335 -2.53 7.25 10.32
C ALA A 335 -2.35 7.49 11.84
N SER A 336 -1.68 8.58 12.24
CA SER A 336 -1.54 8.94 13.65
C SER A 336 -2.90 9.22 14.32
N ASN A 337 -3.82 9.94 13.66
CA ASN A 337 -5.16 10.20 14.18
C ASN A 337 -5.95 8.89 14.38
N LEU A 338 -5.88 7.97 13.40
CA LEU A 338 -6.55 6.67 13.43
C LEU A 338 -6.00 5.77 14.54
N LEU A 339 -4.68 5.74 14.72
CA LEU A 339 -4.03 4.98 15.79
C LEU A 339 -4.39 5.53 17.18
N GLN A 340 -4.45 6.85 17.34
CA GLN A 340 -4.94 7.45 18.59
C GLN A 340 -6.38 7.01 18.89
N ARG A 341 -7.26 7.00 17.88
CA ARG A 341 -8.63 6.50 18.02
C ARG A 341 -8.72 5.00 18.34
N LEU A 342 -7.74 4.21 17.94
CA LEU A 342 -7.64 2.79 18.29
C LEU A 342 -7.21 2.63 19.76
N TRP A 343 -6.18 3.36 20.20
CA TRP A 343 -5.66 3.28 21.57
C TRP A 343 -6.61 3.86 22.62
N ASP A 344 -7.38 4.89 22.27
CA ASP A 344 -8.36 5.55 23.15
C ASP A 344 -9.69 4.75 23.28
N ASP A 345 -9.89 3.67 22.51
CA ASP A 345 -11.16 2.93 22.46
C ASP A 345 -11.27 1.91 23.60
N PRO A 346 -12.38 1.89 24.37
CA PRO A 346 -12.58 0.92 25.45
C PRO A 346 -12.91 -0.51 24.99
N ASP A 347 -13.16 -0.76 23.69
CA ASP A 347 -13.41 -2.12 23.19
C ASP A 347 -12.12 -2.95 23.20
N PRO A 348 -12.01 -4.05 23.95
CA PRO A 348 -10.79 -4.85 24.05
C PRO A 348 -10.37 -5.51 22.70
N ARG A 349 -11.23 -5.48 21.68
CA ARG A 349 -10.90 -5.92 20.32
C ARG A 349 -10.17 -4.86 19.50
N MET A 350 -10.06 -3.62 20.00
CA MET A 350 -9.27 -2.53 19.39
C MET A 350 -7.76 -2.72 19.64
N TYR A 351 -7.27 -3.93 19.37
CA TYR A 351 -5.87 -4.31 19.48
C TYR A 351 -5.45 -5.15 18.26
N GLY A 352 -4.22 -4.93 17.80
CA GLY A 352 -3.63 -5.58 16.65
C GLY A 352 -4.35 -5.31 15.33
N PRO A 353 -4.06 -6.10 14.28
CA PRO A 353 -4.58 -5.86 12.93
C PRO A 353 -6.11 -5.99 12.80
N TYR A 354 -6.77 -6.76 13.68
CA TYR A 354 -8.24 -6.77 13.76
C TYR A 354 -8.77 -5.47 14.38
N GLY A 355 -8.12 -4.96 15.43
CA GLY A 355 -8.40 -3.62 15.97
C GLY A 355 -8.19 -2.51 14.95
N LEU A 356 -7.16 -2.62 14.09
CA LEU A 356 -6.94 -1.67 12.99
C LEU A 356 -8.10 -1.69 11.97
N TYR A 357 -8.64 -2.88 11.66
CA TYR A 357 -9.88 -2.99 10.89
C TYR A 357 -11.07 -2.30 11.57
N LEU A 358 -11.29 -2.56 12.87
CA LEU A 358 -12.39 -1.95 13.62
C LEU A 358 -12.25 -0.42 13.66
N ALA A 359 -11.05 0.10 13.90
CA ALA A 359 -10.77 1.53 13.92
C ALA A 359 -11.02 2.18 12.56
N ILE A 360 -10.59 1.54 11.45
CA ILE A 360 -10.88 2.00 10.09
C ILE A 360 -12.40 2.02 9.87
N SER A 361 -13.10 0.93 10.17
CA SER A 361 -14.55 0.80 9.98
C SER A 361 -15.36 1.83 10.79
N LYS A 362 -14.91 2.12 12.02
CA LYS A 362 -15.61 2.99 12.99
C LYS A 362 -15.28 4.48 12.85
N TYR A 363 -14.05 4.83 12.48
CA TYR A 363 -13.56 6.21 12.58
C TYR A 363 -13.09 6.83 11.26
N ASP A 364 -12.57 6.05 10.31
CA ASP A 364 -12.13 6.55 8.99
C ASP A 364 -12.16 5.45 7.94
N ALA A 365 -13.37 5.11 7.47
CA ALA A 365 -13.56 4.06 6.45
C ALA A 365 -12.80 4.36 5.14
N THR A 366 -12.50 5.64 4.90
CA THR A 366 -11.75 6.13 3.73
C THR A 366 -10.23 6.10 3.92
N PHE A 367 -9.71 5.61 5.05
CA PHE A 367 -8.27 5.62 5.31
C PHE A 367 -7.48 4.78 4.31
N ALA A 368 -6.55 5.39 3.59
CA ALA A 368 -5.69 4.73 2.63
C ALA A 368 -4.24 5.22 2.74
N THR A 369 -3.29 4.38 2.35
CA THR A 369 -1.84 4.61 2.52
C THR A 369 -1.07 4.48 1.22
N LEU A 370 0.13 5.06 1.23
CA LEU A 370 1.24 4.73 0.33
C LEU A 370 2.32 3.98 1.13
#